data_AF-A0A9P6KCV4-F1
#
_entry.id   AF-A0A9P6KCV4-F1
#
_cell.length_a   1.000
_cell.length_b   1.000
_cell.length_c   1.000
_cell.angle_alpha   90.00
_cell.angle_beta   90.00
_cell.angle_gamma   90.00
#
_symmetry.space_group_name_H-M   'P 1'
#
loop_
_entity.id
_entity.type
_entity.pdbx_description
1 polymer ?
#
loop_
_entity_poly.entity_id
_entity_poly.type
_entity_poly.pdbx_seq_one_letter_code
_entity_poly.pdbx_strand_id
1 'polypeptide(L)'
;MALYIGNITNVIVCQAYKISFVEYSAWMILPCLASVAACYIMLRIVFRGERYIPATVKIPDVDPRSHLVDPSGAKFGMAMLACSIGCLIGTSFAHVPVWIVTGPFALLAFARDLWSDWRRNGPVGVNSSVLSRPDQESVTDMQIDPTDSIEIGQCSSVEVVETSKLPYVRDPSREASWDISGSKESLSIELANLRSSPLVSVQNECNVSVHSMPNAVPATDSTSIHHAGIRDVSTVTLPVSNPSVKEPGALRRRFPLTREILVRMPWSILPFTLSMFIIVEGMSSTGWIGLFASWFARLIPNYIVAVYAVGLVAVLLCNIFNNVPMTILVARILLHPNFADSPLATPKVVKGCLFALVIASNLGACTTLISSLAGLMWDSVLRNKRSNVGFWNFLRWNMAVMPVVIISALSVVIVELTVIY
;
A
#
# COMPACT_ATOMS: atom_id res chain seq x y z
N MET A 1 18.16 1.40 0.88
CA MET A 1 19.25 2.37 0.71
C MET A 1 20.64 1.75 0.74
N ALA A 2 21.12 1.10 1.81
CA ALA A 2 22.53 0.65 1.89
C ALA A 2 23.02 -0.30 0.77
N LEU A 3 22.14 -1.16 0.25
CA LEU A 3 22.51 -2.18 -0.74
C LEU A 3 22.14 -1.74 -2.16
N TYR A 4 23.03 -2.02 -3.12
CA TYR A 4 22.83 -1.75 -4.55
C TYR A 4 21.51 -2.35 -5.06
N ILE A 5 21.24 -3.62 -4.71
CA ILE A 5 20.03 -4.34 -5.12
C ILE A 5 18.81 -4.05 -4.23
N GLY A 6 18.98 -3.25 -3.16
CA GLY A 6 17.93 -3.03 -2.18
C GLY A 6 16.75 -2.21 -2.70
N ASN A 7 16.92 -1.49 -3.81
CA ASN A 7 15.85 -0.74 -4.48
C ASN A 7 16.17 -0.63 -5.98
N ILE A 8 15.16 -0.73 -6.85
CA ILE A 8 15.34 -0.57 -8.30
C ILE A 8 15.95 0.79 -8.67
N THR A 9 15.62 1.84 -7.91
CA THR A 9 16.19 3.18 -8.12
C THR A 9 17.69 3.23 -7.87
N ASN A 10 18.22 2.44 -6.92
CA ASN A 10 19.65 2.31 -6.68
C ASN A 10 20.35 1.71 -7.90
N VAL A 11 19.78 0.63 -8.45
CA VAL A 11 20.29 -0.04 -9.64
C VAL A 11 20.35 0.93 -10.82
N ILE A 12 19.30 1.72 -11.04
CA ILE A 12 19.25 2.72 -12.13
C ILE A 12 20.41 3.73 -12.00
N VAL A 13 20.60 4.33 -10.83
CA VAL A 13 21.69 5.31 -10.63
C VAL A 13 23.05 4.65 -10.81
N CYS A 14 23.27 3.49 -10.21
CA CYS A 14 24.58 2.84 -10.27
C CYS A 14 24.93 2.34 -11.68
N GLN A 15 23.95 1.85 -12.45
CA GLN A 15 24.16 1.47 -13.85
C GLN A 15 24.47 2.67 -14.73
N ALA A 16 23.75 3.78 -14.52
CA ALA A 16 23.94 5.01 -15.26
C ALA A 16 25.36 5.59 -15.07
N TYR A 17 25.92 5.45 -13.85
CA TYR A 17 27.24 5.96 -13.48
C TYR A 17 28.33 4.89 -13.39
N LYS A 18 28.02 3.65 -13.77
CA LYS A 18 28.94 2.49 -13.72
C LYS A 18 29.60 2.25 -12.35
N ILE A 19 28.87 2.51 -11.26
CA ILE A 19 29.34 2.28 -9.89
C ILE A 19 29.21 0.79 -9.54
N SER A 20 30.25 0.20 -8.95
CA SER A 20 30.23 -1.20 -8.49
C SER A 20 29.38 -1.37 -7.22
N PHE A 21 28.90 -2.59 -6.94
CA PHE A 21 28.15 -2.88 -5.70
C PHE A 21 28.94 -2.53 -4.45
N VAL A 22 30.23 -2.88 -4.43
CA VAL A 22 31.10 -2.68 -3.26
C VAL A 22 31.33 -1.20 -3.02
N GLU A 23 31.68 -0.45 -4.08
CA GLU A 23 31.83 1.01 -3.97
C GLU A 23 30.53 1.66 -3.49
N TYR A 24 29.40 1.31 -4.12
CA TYR A 24 28.11 1.83 -3.72
C TYR A 24 27.81 1.56 -2.24
N SER A 25 27.97 0.31 -1.80
CA SER A 25 27.62 -0.09 -0.44
C SER A 25 28.54 0.56 0.59
N ALA A 26 29.82 0.76 0.26
CA ALA A 26 30.77 1.44 1.13
C ALA A 26 30.37 2.89 1.38
N TRP A 27 29.94 3.62 0.35
CA TRP A 27 29.45 5.00 0.49
C TRP A 27 28.07 5.09 1.14
N MET A 28 27.22 4.09 0.98
CA MET A 28 25.83 4.17 1.45
C MET A 28 25.59 3.59 2.84
N ILE A 29 26.57 2.92 3.45
CA ILE A 29 26.41 2.31 4.77
C ILE A 29 26.30 3.35 5.88
N LEU A 30 27.18 4.37 5.92
CA LEU A 30 27.15 5.39 6.97
C LEU A 30 25.90 6.28 6.87
N PRO A 31 25.50 6.80 5.68
CA PRO A 31 24.23 7.51 5.53
C PRO A 31 23.03 6.66 5.95
N CYS A 32 23.07 5.34 5.69
CA CYS A 32 22.00 4.43 6.10
C CYS A 32 21.95 4.25 7.62
N LEU A 33 23.09 4.06 8.29
CA LEU A 33 23.13 3.95 9.75
C LEU A 33 22.66 5.25 10.41
N ALA A 34 23.08 6.41 9.89
CA ALA A 34 22.60 7.71 10.36
C ALA A 34 21.09 7.87 10.15
N SER A 35 20.57 7.45 8.99
CA SER A 35 19.12 7.46 8.72
C SER A 35 18.35 6.59 9.72
N VAL A 36 18.84 5.38 10.01
CA VAL A 36 18.22 4.46 10.98
C VAL A 36 18.24 5.07 12.38
N ALA A 37 19.38 5.61 12.82
CA ALA A 37 19.50 6.25 14.12
C ALA A 37 18.58 7.47 14.25
N ALA A 38 18.60 8.38 13.26
CA ALA A 38 17.73 9.55 13.23
C ALA A 38 16.25 9.16 13.22
N CYS A 39 15.87 8.17 12.40
CA CYS A 39 14.50 7.67 12.34
C CYS A 39 14.07 7.10 13.69
N TYR A 40 14.90 6.27 14.32
CA TYR A 40 14.61 5.71 15.63
C TYR A 40 14.43 6.80 16.70
N ILE A 41 15.35 7.77 16.77
CA ILE A 41 15.28 8.90 17.71
C ILE A 41 13.99 9.68 17.49
N MET A 42 13.67 10.02 16.24
CA MET A 42 12.48 10.79 15.90
C MET A 42 11.19 10.01 16.22
N LEU A 43 11.13 8.71 15.94
CA LEU A 43 10.00 7.88 16.32
C LEU A 43 9.82 7.82 17.85
N ARG A 44 10.92 7.72 18.62
CA ARG A 44 10.87 7.75 20.09
C ARG A 44 10.40 9.09 20.64
N ILE A 45 10.71 10.21 19.97
CA ILE A 45 10.24 11.54 20.34
C ILE A 45 8.77 11.72 20.00
N VAL A 46 8.38 11.37 18.76
CA VAL A 46 7.02 11.58 18.24
C VAL A 46 6.00 10.66 18.91
N PHE A 47 6.36 9.40 19.16
CA PHE A 47 5.49 8.39 19.75
C PHE A 47 5.82 8.10 21.23
N ARG A 48 6.38 9.09 21.95
CA ARG A 48 6.78 8.92 23.37
C ARG A 48 5.60 8.62 24.31
N GLY A 49 4.38 9.00 23.94
CA GLY A 49 3.20 8.82 24.78
C GLY A 49 2.66 7.39 24.75
N GLU A 50 2.26 6.88 25.92
CA GLU A 50 1.65 5.54 26.08
C GLU A 50 0.36 5.36 25.26
N ARG A 51 -0.28 6.46 24.85
CA ARG A 51 -1.43 6.47 23.93
C ARG A 51 -1.11 5.82 22.57
N TYR A 52 0.15 5.83 22.13
CA TYR A 52 0.52 5.36 20.78
C TYR A 52 1.03 3.93 20.76
N ILE A 53 1.94 3.57 21.67
CA ILE A 53 2.57 2.25 21.70
C ILE A 53 2.40 1.68 23.11
N PRO A 54 1.61 0.60 23.30
CA PRO A 54 1.47 -0.04 24.59
C PRO A 54 2.79 -0.68 25.01
N ALA A 55 3.10 -0.65 26.32
CA ALA A 55 4.33 -1.22 26.87
C ALA A 55 4.42 -2.75 26.68
N THR A 56 3.29 -3.44 26.56
CA THR A 56 3.21 -4.89 26.37
C THR A 56 2.23 -5.25 25.26
N VAL A 57 2.71 -6.00 24.27
CA VAL A 57 1.89 -6.58 23.20
C VAL A 57 1.61 -8.04 23.57
N LYS A 58 0.33 -8.44 23.61
CA LYS A 58 -0.04 -9.84 23.77
C LYS A 58 0.33 -10.60 22.49
N ILE A 59 1.21 -11.57 22.63
CA ILE A 59 1.64 -12.42 21.51
C ILE A 59 0.57 -13.50 21.35
N PRO A 60 -0.08 -13.63 20.18
CA PRO A 60 -0.99 -14.73 19.93
C PRO A 60 -0.24 -16.06 19.94
N ASP A 61 -0.83 -17.08 20.57
CA ASP A 61 -0.28 -18.43 20.63
C ASP A 61 -0.57 -19.18 19.33
N VAL A 62 0.29 -18.96 18.33
CA VAL A 62 0.19 -19.59 17.01
C VAL A 62 1.51 -20.27 16.66
N ASP A 63 1.44 -21.56 16.31
CA ASP A 63 2.60 -22.30 15.80
C ASP A 63 2.99 -21.78 14.41
N PRO A 64 4.18 -21.15 14.23
CA PRO A 64 4.59 -20.62 12.94
C PRO A 64 4.73 -21.68 11.84
N ARG A 65 5.02 -22.94 12.22
CA ARG A 65 5.24 -24.03 11.26
C ARG A 65 3.94 -24.49 10.61
N SER A 66 2.83 -24.40 11.34
CA SER A 66 1.50 -24.79 10.84
C SER A 66 1.01 -23.93 9.67
N HIS A 67 1.59 -22.75 9.46
CA HIS A 67 1.23 -21.83 8.38
C HIS A 67 1.95 -22.09 7.05
N LEU A 68 2.93 -23.01 7.01
CA LEU A 68 3.63 -23.37 5.77
C LEU A 68 2.77 -24.33 4.93
N VAL A 69 2.10 -23.78 3.91
CA VAL A 69 1.26 -24.55 2.95
C VAL A 69 2.07 -25.62 2.19
N ASP A 70 3.31 -25.33 1.81
CA ASP A 70 4.24 -26.27 1.18
C ASP A 70 5.65 -26.13 1.80
N PRO A 71 5.99 -26.93 2.82
CA PRO A 71 7.31 -26.88 3.45
C PRO A 71 8.46 -27.22 2.50
N SER A 72 8.22 -28.07 1.49
CA SER A 72 9.25 -28.43 0.50
C SER A 72 9.53 -27.27 -0.45
N GLY A 73 8.47 -26.59 -0.89
CA GLY A 73 8.54 -25.38 -1.71
C GLY A 73 9.14 -24.21 -0.96
N ALA A 74 8.83 -24.05 0.32
CA ALA A 74 9.42 -23.02 1.16
C ALA A 74 10.95 -23.18 1.25
N LYS A 75 11.46 -24.40 1.51
CA LYS A 75 12.91 -24.66 1.54
C LYS A 75 13.57 -24.38 0.19
N PHE A 76 12.95 -24.85 -0.90
CA PHE A 76 13.46 -24.61 -2.25
C PHE A 76 13.48 -23.11 -2.60
N GLY A 77 12.39 -22.40 -2.34
CA GLY A 77 12.27 -20.96 -2.57
C GLY A 77 13.28 -20.15 -1.75
N MET A 78 13.49 -20.50 -0.48
CA MET A 78 14.52 -19.88 0.35
C MET A 78 15.93 -20.15 -0.18
N ALA A 79 16.21 -21.38 -0.65
CA ALA A 79 17.48 -21.71 -1.27
C ALA A 79 17.70 -20.92 -2.58
N MET A 80 16.68 -20.84 -3.45
CA MET A 80 16.74 -20.05 -4.68
C MET A 80 16.95 -18.56 -4.40
N LEU A 81 16.27 -18.01 -3.39
CA LEU A 81 16.44 -16.61 -2.98
C LEU A 81 17.86 -16.36 -2.46
N ALA A 82 18.38 -17.22 -1.58
CA ALA A 82 19.73 -17.12 -1.04
C ALA A 82 20.79 -17.22 -2.15
N CYS A 83 20.65 -18.19 -3.06
CA CYS A 83 21.53 -18.34 -4.22
C CYS A 83 21.45 -17.12 -5.15
N SER A 84 20.26 -16.60 -5.42
CA SER A 84 20.06 -15.41 -6.25
C SER A 84 20.77 -14.18 -5.65
N ILE A 85 20.63 -13.96 -4.34
CA ILE A 85 21.33 -12.88 -3.63
C ILE A 85 22.86 -13.09 -3.69
N GLY A 86 23.34 -14.32 -3.45
CA GLY A 86 24.76 -14.65 -3.53
C GLY A 86 25.34 -14.42 -4.93
N CYS A 87 24.61 -14.82 -5.98
CA CYS A 87 24.98 -14.57 -7.37
C CYS A 87 24.97 -13.08 -7.70
N LEU A 88 24.00 -12.29 -7.21
CA LEU A 88 23.97 -10.85 -7.41
C LEU A 88 25.18 -10.15 -6.78
N ILE A 89 25.61 -10.60 -5.60
CA ILE A 89 26.82 -10.08 -4.95
C ILE A 89 28.06 -10.47 -5.78
N GLY A 90 28.18 -11.75 -6.17
CA GLY A 90 29.34 -12.26 -6.92
C GLY A 90 29.46 -11.67 -8.32
N THR A 91 28.35 -11.45 -9.01
CA THR A 91 28.31 -10.88 -10.37
C THR A 91 28.53 -9.38 -10.39
N SER A 92 28.55 -8.69 -9.24
CA SER A 92 28.80 -7.25 -9.22
C SER A 92 30.13 -6.86 -9.85
N PHE A 93 31.14 -7.72 -9.80
CA PHE A 93 32.46 -7.43 -10.39
C PHE A 93 32.43 -7.49 -11.93
N ALA A 94 31.40 -8.12 -12.50
CA ALA A 94 31.26 -8.33 -13.94
C ALA A 94 30.28 -7.35 -14.61
N HIS A 95 29.74 -6.35 -13.89
CA HIS A 95 28.78 -5.36 -14.40
C HIS A 95 27.59 -5.97 -15.18
N VAL A 96 27.15 -7.15 -14.77
CA VAL A 96 26.05 -7.86 -15.44
C VAL A 96 24.71 -7.22 -15.03
N PRO A 97 23.78 -6.96 -15.97
CA PRO A 97 22.44 -6.51 -15.65
C PRO A 97 21.74 -7.43 -14.65
N VAL A 98 21.13 -6.85 -13.61
CA VAL A 98 20.47 -7.58 -12.51
C VAL A 98 19.46 -8.63 -13.02
N TRP A 99 18.70 -8.32 -14.06
CA TRP A 99 17.67 -9.22 -14.60
C TRP A 99 18.24 -10.49 -15.25
N ILE A 100 19.46 -10.43 -15.81
CA ILE A 100 20.14 -11.61 -16.39
C ILE A 100 20.51 -12.59 -15.28
N VAL A 101 20.84 -12.06 -14.10
CA VAL A 101 21.20 -12.86 -12.93
C VAL A 101 19.94 -13.44 -12.28
N THR A 102 18.89 -12.63 -12.08
CA THR A 102 17.67 -13.07 -11.37
C THR A 102 16.70 -13.87 -12.25
N GLY A 103 16.67 -13.61 -13.56
CA GLY A 103 15.77 -14.26 -14.52
C GLY A 103 15.83 -15.78 -14.51
N PRO A 104 17.02 -16.41 -14.58
CA PRO A 104 17.16 -17.86 -14.48
C PRO A 104 16.58 -18.44 -13.19
N PHE A 105 16.83 -17.81 -12.03
CA PHE A 105 16.24 -18.26 -10.76
C PHE A 105 14.72 -18.15 -10.75
N ALA A 106 14.17 -17.06 -11.30
CA ALA A 106 12.72 -16.89 -11.44
C ALA A 106 12.10 -17.96 -12.35
N LEU A 107 12.75 -18.27 -13.48
CA LEU A 107 12.30 -19.32 -14.39
C LEU A 107 12.37 -20.71 -13.74
N LEU A 108 13.43 -21.02 -12.99
CA LEU A 108 13.57 -22.28 -12.26
C LEU A 108 12.50 -22.42 -11.16
N ALA A 109 12.25 -21.34 -10.41
CA ALA A 109 11.18 -21.32 -9.41
C ALA A 109 9.81 -21.54 -10.04
N PHE A 110 9.50 -20.80 -11.10
CA PHE A 110 8.25 -20.94 -11.83
C PHE A 110 8.09 -22.34 -12.44
N ALA A 111 9.14 -22.90 -13.04
CA ALA A 111 9.13 -24.24 -13.61
C ALA A 111 8.92 -25.31 -12.52
N ARG A 112 9.55 -25.17 -11.35
CA ARG A 112 9.34 -26.07 -10.21
C ARG A 112 7.90 -26.02 -9.71
N ASP A 113 7.32 -24.83 -9.63
CA ASP A 113 5.95 -24.62 -9.15
C ASP A 113 4.93 -25.20 -10.14
N LEU A 114 5.13 -24.96 -11.43
CA LEU A 114 4.34 -25.58 -12.50
C LEU A 114 4.45 -27.10 -12.49
N TRP A 115 5.67 -27.62 -12.29
CA TRP A 115 5.95 -29.06 -12.18
C TRP A 115 5.29 -29.69 -10.95
N SER A 116 5.34 -29.00 -9.81
CA SER A 116 4.71 -29.43 -8.55
C SER A 116 3.20 -29.53 -8.70
N ASP A 117 2.56 -28.52 -9.30
CA ASP A 117 1.13 -28.54 -9.61
C ASP A 117 0.79 -29.64 -10.62
N TRP A 118 1.61 -29.83 -11.66
CA TRP A 118 1.38 -30.87 -12.66
C TRP A 118 1.47 -32.30 -12.08
N ARG A 119 2.45 -32.54 -11.19
CA ARG A 119 2.63 -33.84 -10.51
C ARG A 119 1.61 -34.13 -9.41
N ARG A 120 0.93 -33.12 -8.88
CA ARG A 120 -0.20 -33.33 -7.95
C ARG A 120 -1.36 -33.95 -8.73
N ASN A 121 -1.51 -35.27 -8.65
CA ASN A 121 -2.60 -36.00 -9.27
C ASN A 121 -3.90 -35.81 -8.48
N GLY A 122 -4.88 -35.16 -9.10
CA GLY A 122 -6.24 -34.99 -8.58
C GLY A 122 -6.58 -33.55 -8.21
N PRO A 123 -7.85 -33.11 -8.39
CA PRO A 123 -8.31 -31.85 -7.82
C PRO A 123 -8.06 -31.92 -6.30
N VAL A 124 -7.42 -30.89 -5.75
CA VAL A 124 -7.26 -30.76 -4.29
C VAL A 124 -8.65 -30.95 -3.69
N GLY A 125 -8.83 -32.05 -2.94
CA GLY A 125 -9.97 -32.21 -2.05
C GLY A 125 -9.91 -31.02 -1.12
N VAL A 126 -10.81 -30.06 -1.36
CA VAL A 126 -10.81 -28.79 -0.66
C VAL A 126 -11.27 -29.10 0.76
N ASN A 127 -10.33 -29.42 1.66
CA ASN A 127 -10.51 -29.03 3.05
C ASN A 127 -10.44 -27.50 3.04
N SER A 128 -11.60 -26.89 2.80
CA SER A 128 -11.84 -25.44 2.62
C SER A 128 -11.44 -24.58 3.80
N SER A 129 -10.83 -25.15 4.83
CA SER A 129 -10.32 -24.42 5.99
C SER A 129 -8.98 -23.72 5.74
N VAL A 130 -8.15 -24.16 4.78
CA VAL A 130 -6.77 -23.64 4.65
C VAL A 130 -6.56 -22.67 3.48
N LEU A 131 -7.43 -22.69 2.47
CA LEU A 131 -7.36 -21.77 1.31
C LEU A 131 -8.38 -20.62 1.36
N SER A 132 -9.10 -20.50 2.48
CA SER A 132 -9.93 -19.34 2.77
C SER A 132 -9.03 -18.15 3.09
N ARG A 133 -9.41 -16.99 2.55
CA ARG A 133 -8.76 -15.69 2.75
C ARG A 133 -8.28 -15.53 4.20
N PRO A 134 -7.04 -15.07 4.47
CA PRO A 134 -6.56 -14.84 5.83
C PRO A 134 -7.22 -13.63 6.53
N ASP A 135 -8.35 -13.12 6.03
CA ASP A 135 -9.01 -11.89 6.51
C ASP A 135 -10.41 -12.13 7.13
N GLN A 136 -10.80 -13.39 7.35
CA GLN A 136 -12.01 -13.74 8.10
C GLN A 136 -11.63 -14.65 9.26
N GLU A 137 -11.21 -14.05 10.38
CA GLU A 137 -11.50 -14.65 11.68
C GLU A 137 -13.02 -14.77 11.78
N SER A 138 -13.49 -16.02 11.77
CA SER A 138 -14.84 -16.38 12.14
C SER A 138 -15.09 -15.93 13.58
N VAL A 139 -15.95 -14.93 13.75
CA VAL A 139 -16.60 -14.62 15.03
C VAL A 139 -17.59 -15.74 15.34
N THR A 140 -17.08 -16.91 15.69
CA THR A 140 -17.84 -18.04 16.22
C THR A 140 -16.92 -18.79 17.16
N ASP A 141 -16.66 -18.20 18.32
CA ASP A 141 -16.29 -18.88 19.56
C ASP A 141 -16.35 -17.84 20.69
N MET A 142 -17.57 -17.36 20.94
CA MET A 142 -17.92 -16.80 22.25
C MET A 142 -18.81 -17.83 22.93
N GLN A 143 -18.17 -18.84 23.54
CA GLN A 143 -18.80 -19.67 24.55
C GLN A 143 -19.04 -18.76 25.77
N ILE A 144 -20.28 -18.31 25.94
CA ILE A 144 -20.73 -17.73 27.20
C ILE A 144 -21.13 -18.90 28.09
N ASP A 145 -20.35 -19.08 29.15
CA ASP A 145 -20.56 -20.01 30.26
C ASP A 145 -21.89 -19.70 30.98
N PRO A 146 -22.84 -20.65 31.08
CA PRO A 146 -24.11 -20.41 31.75
C PRO A 146 -23.97 -20.64 33.26
N THR A 147 -23.18 -19.82 33.97
CA THR A 147 -23.16 -19.84 35.45
C THR A 147 -23.05 -18.49 36.15
N ASP A 148 -23.28 -17.35 35.47
CA ASP A 148 -23.45 -16.06 36.15
C ASP A 148 -24.90 -15.56 36.06
N SER A 149 -25.59 -15.62 37.20
CA SER A 149 -26.92 -15.06 37.44
C SER A 149 -26.89 -13.53 37.37
N ILE A 150 -27.62 -12.95 36.41
CA ILE A 150 -27.90 -11.50 36.37
C ILE A 150 -29.39 -11.29 36.66
N GLU A 151 -29.66 -10.59 37.76
CA GLU A 151 -30.98 -10.14 38.19
C GLU A 151 -31.61 -9.20 37.15
N ILE A 152 -32.86 -9.49 36.77
CA ILE A 152 -33.66 -8.66 35.87
C ILE A 152 -34.31 -7.55 36.71
N GLY A 153 -33.71 -6.36 36.70
CA GLY A 153 -34.30 -5.12 37.20
C GLY A 153 -35.34 -4.55 36.23
N GLN A 154 -36.52 -4.22 36.75
CA GLN A 154 -37.69 -3.71 36.04
C GLN A 154 -37.42 -2.43 35.23
N CYS A 155 -37.83 -2.43 33.97
CA CYS A 155 -37.91 -1.24 33.11
C CYS A 155 -39.14 -0.41 33.52
N SER A 156 -38.92 0.80 34.04
CA SER A 156 -39.96 1.78 34.32
C SER A 156 -39.76 3.03 33.46
N SER A 157 -40.83 3.41 32.76
CA SER A 157 -41.16 4.76 32.22
C SER A 157 -40.18 5.43 31.24
N VAL A 158 -40.63 5.50 29.99
CA VAL A 158 -40.17 6.42 28.93
C VAL A 158 -40.63 7.84 29.28
N GLU A 159 -39.70 8.78 29.36
CA GLU A 159 -39.98 10.22 29.40
C GLU A 159 -39.57 10.87 28.08
N VAL A 160 -40.52 11.55 27.46
CA VAL A 160 -40.43 12.25 26.17
C VAL A 160 -39.77 13.61 26.41
N VAL A 161 -38.69 13.93 25.69
CA VAL A 161 -38.16 15.30 25.61
C VAL A 161 -38.18 15.77 24.16
N GLU A 162 -39.00 16.80 23.95
CA GLU A 162 -39.32 17.48 22.71
C GLU A 162 -38.24 18.53 22.38
N THR A 163 -37.57 18.43 21.23
CA THR A 163 -36.71 19.52 20.72
C THR A 163 -37.37 20.19 19.52
N SER A 164 -37.94 21.36 19.80
CA SER A 164 -38.49 22.31 18.84
C SER A 164 -37.40 23.26 18.28
N LYS A 165 -37.64 23.75 17.05
CA LYS A 165 -37.01 24.89 16.32
C LYS A 165 -35.95 24.57 15.25
N LEU A 166 -36.43 24.34 14.03
CA LEU A 166 -35.86 24.86 12.77
C LEU A 166 -36.60 26.16 12.39
N PRO A 167 -35.95 27.11 11.72
CA PRO A 167 -36.34 27.37 10.33
C PRO A 167 -35.21 27.87 9.40
N TYR A 168 -35.22 27.49 8.12
CA TYR A 168 -35.56 28.39 7.01
C TYR A 168 -35.21 27.75 5.64
N VAL A 169 -36.23 27.71 4.78
CA VAL A 169 -36.25 27.25 3.39
C VAL A 169 -36.01 28.44 2.46
N ARG A 170 -35.23 28.29 1.37
CA ARG A 170 -35.22 29.26 0.26
C ARG A 170 -35.63 28.58 -1.04
N ASP A 171 -36.74 29.07 -1.59
CA ASP A 171 -37.44 28.69 -2.82
C ASP A 171 -36.70 29.19 -4.08
N PRO A 172 -36.73 28.50 -5.25
CA PRO A 172 -36.04 28.90 -6.46
C PRO A 172 -37.01 29.59 -7.44
N SER A 173 -36.94 30.92 -7.55
CA SER A 173 -37.40 31.65 -8.75
C SER A 173 -36.95 33.11 -8.72
N ARG A 174 -35.94 33.45 -9.54
CA ARG A 174 -35.85 34.68 -10.36
C ARG A 174 -34.47 34.82 -11.00
N GLU A 175 -34.53 35.16 -12.28
CA GLU A 175 -33.49 35.36 -13.28
C GLU A 175 -32.55 36.55 -12.97
N ALA A 176 -31.30 36.43 -13.43
CA ALA A 176 -30.46 37.45 -14.10
C ALA A 176 -28.99 36.97 -14.04
N SER A 177 -28.44 36.43 -15.13
CA SER A 177 -27.76 37.18 -16.21
C SER A 177 -26.35 37.65 -15.82
N TRP A 178 -25.35 36.83 -16.12
CA TRP A 178 -24.21 37.24 -16.94
C TRP A 178 -23.57 36.03 -17.64
N ASP A 179 -23.63 36.06 -18.96
CA ASP A 179 -22.88 35.24 -19.90
C ASP A 179 -21.41 35.67 -19.95
N ILE A 180 -20.50 34.73 -20.24
CA ILE A 180 -19.75 34.64 -21.51
C ILE A 180 -18.77 33.45 -21.42
N SER A 181 -19.03 32.45 -22.26
CA SER A 181 -18.13 31.74 -23.19
C SER A 181 -16.67 31.47 -22.78
N GLY A 182 -16.10 30.27 -22.86
CA GLY A 182 -16.54 29.04 -23.52
C GLY A 182 -15.43 27.98 -23.53
N SER A 183 -15.84 26.77 -23.91
CA SER A 183 -15.10 25.54 -24.26
C SER A 183 -15.38 24.36 -23.32
N LYS A 184 -16.47 23.65 -23.64
CA LYS A 184 -16.72 22.25 -23.29
C LYS A 184 -15.78 21.34 -24.09
N GLU A 185 -15.68 20.08 -23.63
CA GLU A 185 -14.82 18.96 -24.09
C GLU A 185 -13.44 18.99 -23.39
N SER A 186 -13.06 18.06 -22.51
CA SER A 186 -13.41 16.64 -22.38
C SER A 186 -13.02 16.16 -20.96
N LEU A 187 -14.02 15.84 -20.12
CA LEU A 187 -13.81 15.32 -18.76
C LEU A 187 -14.88 14.25 -18.51
N SER A 188 -14.82 13.19 -19.31
CA SER A 188 -15.80 12.10 -19.30
C SER A 188 -15.15 10.74 -19.56
N ILE A 189 -13.98 10.46 -18.96
CA ILE A 189 -13.36 9.12 -19.02
C ILE A 189 -13.10 8.48 -17.63
N GLU A 190 -13.11 9.22 -16.52
CA GLU A 190 -12.64 8.66 -15.23
C GLU A 190 -13.72 8.43 -14.15
N LEU A 191 -15.00 8.41 -14.52
CA LEU A 191 -16.11 8.08 -13.60
C LEU A 191 -16.93 6.84 -14.02
N ALA A 192 -16.55 6.17 -15.10
CA ALA A 192 -17.28 5.01 -15.62
C ALA A 192 -16.86 3.65 -15.02
N ASN A 193 -15.74 3.54 -14.30
CA ASN A 193 -15.20 2.24 -13.84
C ASN A 193 -15.38 1.93 -12.34
N LEU A 194 -16.20 2.70 -11.61
CA LEU A 194 -16.54 2.43 -10.20
C LEU A 194 -17.98 1.91 -9.98
N ARG A 195 -18.72 1.60 -11.04
CA ARG A 195 -20.05 0.96 -10.95
C ARG A 195 -20.07 -0.40 -11.65
N SER A 196 -19.43 -1.38 -11.03
CA SER A 196 -19.73 -2.80 -11.26
C SER A 196 -19.34 -3.63 -10.03
N SER A 197 -19.92 -3.26 -8.89
CA SER A 197 -20.12 -4.18 -7.76
C SER A 197 -21.62 -4.33 -7.56
N PRO A 198 -22.20 -5.54 -7.48
CA PRO A 198 -23.60 -5.68 -7.16
C PRO A 198 -23.79 -5.25 -5.71
N LEU A 199 -24.30 -4.02 -5.51
CA LEU A 199 -24.94 -3.61 -4.28
C LEU A 199 -26.24 -4.41 -4.18
N VAL A 200 -26.26 -5.43 -3.32
CA VAL A 200 -27.52 -5.99 -2.83
C VAL A 200 -28.10 -4.94 -1.88
N SER A 201 -28.99 -4.11 -2.41
CA SER A 201 -29.88 -3.26 -1.63
C SER A 201 -30.97 -4.14 -1.02
N VAL A 202 -30.92 -4.38 0.30
CA VAL A 202 -32.10 -4.84 1.03
C VAL A 202 -32.93 -3.59 1.36
N GLN A 203 -33.84 -3.24 0.46
CA GLN A 203 -35.00 -2.40 0.80
C GLN A 203 -35.97 -3.30 1.57
N ASN A 204 -36.05 -3.14 2.89
CA ASN A 204 -37.22 -3.59 3.64
C ASN A 204 -38.33 -2.57 3.42
N GLU A 205 -39.13 -2.76 2.37
CA GLU A 205 -40.47 -2.19 2.29
C GLU A 205 -41.38 -2.98 3.23
N CYS A 206 -41.53 -2.52 4.48
CA CYS A 206 -42.70 -2.89 5.27
C CYS A 206 -43.87 -2.02 4.81
N ASN A 207 -44.61 -2.49 3.81
CA ASN A 207 -45.96 -2.01 3.53
C ASN A 207 -46.87 -2.44 4.69
N VAL A 208 -47.10 -1.54 5.64
CA VAL A 208 -48.23 -1.64 6.57
C VAL A 208 -49.42 -0.96 5.90
N SER A 209 -50.19 -1.73 5.14
CA SER A 209 -51.54 -1.34 4.74
C SER A 209 -52.46 -1.44 5.95
N VAL A 210 -52.75 -0.29 6.57
CA VAL A 210 -53.80 -0.17 7.59
C VAL A 210 -55.15 -0.30 6.89
N HIS A 211 -55.68 -1.52 6.83
CA HIS A 211 -57.10 -1.71 6.59
C HIS A 211 -57.87 -1.32 7.85
N SER A 212 -58.52 -0.17 7.76
CA SER A 212 -59.59 0.27 8.66
C SER A 212 -60.69 -0.79 8.71
N MET A 213 -61.06 -1.25 9.90
CA MET A 213 -62.40 -1.77 10.15
C MET A 213 -63.04 -1.06 11.34
N PRO A 214 -64.34 -0.72 11.24
CA PRO A 214 -65.03 0.04 12.25
C PRO A 214 -65.65 -0.90 13.29
N ASN A 215 -65.70 -0.47 14.54
CA ASN A 215 -66.95 -0.17 15.25
C ASN A 215 -66.75 -0.26 16.77
N ALA A 216 -67.25 0.78 17.43
CA ALA A 216 -67.59 0.75 18.84
C ALA A 216 -68.57 -0.40 19.14
N VAL A 217 -68.41 -1.06 20.28
CA VAL A 217 -69.50 -1.79 20.94
C VAL A 217 -69.38 -1.56 22.46
N PRO A 218 -70.48 -1.20 23.15
CA PRO A 218 -70.47 -1.02 24.61
C PRO A 218 -70.84 -2.31 25.37
N ALA A 219 -70.29 -2.38 26.58
CA ALA A 219 -70.81 -2.93 27.85
C ALA A 219 -71.28 -4.40 28.00
N THR A 220 -70.95 -4.90 29.22
CA THR A 220 -71.56 -5.95 30.07
C THR A 220 -70.99 -7.38 30.09
N ASP A 221 -70.54 -7.70 31.32
CA ASP A 221 -70.76 -8.89 32.16
C ASP A 221 -70.08 -10.25 31.92
N SER A 222 -69.30 -10.60 32.96
CA SER A 222 -69.16 -11.88 33.68
C SER A 222 -68.94 -13.18 32.89
N THR A 223 -67.82 -13.86 33.15
CA THR A 223 -67.73 -15.16 33.86
C THR A 223 -66.35 -15.82 33.68
N SER A 224 -66.10 -16.77 34.57
CA SER A 224 -64.85 -17.39 35.02
C SER A 224 -64.16 -18.41 34.08
N ILE A 225 -62.82 -18.44 34.20
CA ILE A 225 -61.88 -19.60 34.28
C ILE A 225 -61.91 -20.64 33.14
N HIS A 226 -60.76 -20.90 32.49
CA HIS A 226 -60.16 -22.24 32.33
C HIS A 226 -58.71 -22.20 31.80
N HIS A 227 -57.84 -22.99 32.43
CA HIS A 227 -56.49 -23.35 31.96
C HIS A 227 -56.54 -24.14 30.64
N ALA A 228 -55.67 -23.81 29.68
CA ALA A 228 -55.31 -24.71 28.59
C ALA A 228 -53.83 -24.52 28.19
N GLY A 229 -53.13 -25.64 28.03
CA GLY A 229 -51.67 -25.73 28.04
C GLY A 229 -50.95 -25.15 26.82
N ILE A 230 -49.69 -24.82 27.06
CA ILE A 230 -48.70 -24.45 26.05
C ILE A 230 -48.38 -25.71 25.25
N ARG A 231 -48.88 -25.79 24.01
CA ARG A 231 -48.41 -26.71 22.98
C ARG A 231 -47.76 -25.92 21.85
N ASP A 232 -46.61 -26.45 21.42
CA ASP A 232 -45.94 -26.28 20.13
C ASP A 232 -45.42 -24.89 19.78
N VAL A 233 -44.22 -24.57 20.28
CA VAL A 233 -43.30 -23.67 19.58
C VAL A 233 -42.90 -24.36 18.27
N SER A 234 -43.56 -23.99 17.18
CA SER A 234 -43.16 -24.41 15.84
C SER A 234 -41.79 -23.81 15.52
N THR A 235 -40.76 -24.65 15.49
CA THR A 235 -39.42 -24.27 15.05
C THR A 235 -39.51 -23.85 13.59
N VAL A 236 -39.42 -22.54 13.31
CA VAL A 236 -39.29 -22.03 11.94
C VAL A 236 -37.89 -22.37 11.47
N THR A 237 -37.72 -23.54 10.84
CA THR A 237 -36.53 -23.85 10.06
C THR A 237 -36.55 -22.99 8.80
N LEU A 238 -35.80 -21.90 8.83
CA LEU A 238 -35.48 -21.16 7.61
C LEU A 238 -34.63 -22.07 6.70
N PRO A 239 -34.97 -22.23 5.42
CA PRO A 239 -34.12 -22.97 4.50
C PRO A 239 -32.81 -22.19 4.34
N VAL A 240 -31.71 -22.77 4.82
CA VAL A 240 -30.37 -22.33 4.46
C VAL A 240 -30.20 -22.62 2.98
N SER A 241 -30.49 -21.64 2.13
CA SER A 241 -30.05 -21.68 0.75
C SER A 241 -28.53 -21.61 0.79
N ASN A 242 -27.87 -22.77 0.66
CA ASN A 242 -26.44 -22.81 0.40
C ASN A 242 -26.20 -21.95 -0.84
N PRO A 243 -25.48 -20.82 -0.75
CA PRO A 243 -25.10 -20.10 -1.95
C PRO A 243 -24.30 -21.08 -2.79
N SER A 244 -24.76 -21.34 -4.01
CA SER A 244 -24.13 -22.26 -4.94
C SER A 244 -22.70 -21.77 -5.20
N VAL A 245 -21.74 -22.36 -4.48
CA VAL A 245 -20.32 -22.13 -4.67
C VAL A 245 -20.01 -22.67 -6.07
N LYS A 246 -19.96 -21.78 -7.06
CA LYS A 246 -19.56 -22.14 -8.43
C LYS A 246 -18.24 -22.91 -8.35
N GLU A 247 -18.27 -24.18 -8.74
CA GLU A 247 -17.09 -25.02 -8.73
C GLU A 247 -15.97 -24.33 -9.53
N PRO A 248 -14.74 -24.24 -8.98
CA PRO A 248 -13.63 -23.66 -9.73
C PRO A 248 -13.38 -24.51 -10.98
N GLY A 249 -13.32 -23.87 -12.15
CA GLY A 249 -13.11 -24.55 -13.43
C GLY A 249 -11.86 -25.45 -13.44
N ALA A 250 -11.84 -26.46 -14.30
CA ALA A 250 -10.84 -27.54 -14.31
C ALA A 250 -9.38 -27.05 -14.26
N LEU A 251 -9.06 -25.94 -14.93
CA LEU A 251 -7.72 -25.34 -14.93
C LEU A 251 -7.32 -24.78 -13.55
N ARG A 252 -8.27 -24.21 -12.80
CA ARG A 252 -8.04 -23.69 -11.44
C ARG A 252 -7.75 -24.82 -10.45
N ARG A 253 -8.36 -25.99 -10.67
CA ARG A 253 -8.11 -27.19 -9.86
C ARG A 253 -6.75 -27.82 -10.15
N ARG A 254 -6.26 -27.69 -11.39
CA ARG A 254 -5.02 -28.31 -11.84
C ARG A 254 -3.76 -27.53 -11.46
N PHE A 255 -3.82 -26.19 -11.40
CA PHE A 255 -2.67 -25.33 -11.12
C PHE A 255 -2.93 -24.31 -10.01
N PRO A 256 -3.19 -24.74 -8.76
CA PRO A 256 -3.53 -23.84 -7.67
C PRO A 256 -2.37 -22.92 -7.28
N LEU A 257 -1.13 -23.43 -7.18
CA LEU A 257 0.02 -22.67 -6.68
C LEU A 257 0.52 -21.68 -7.75
N THR A 258 0.66 -22.15 -8.99
CA THR A 258 1.10 -21.34 -10.12
C THR A 258 0.13 -20.18 -10.39
N ARG A 259 -1.18 -20.45 -10.33
CA ARG A 259 -2.20 -19.41 -10.50
C ARG A 259 -2.13 -18.38 -9.39
N GLU A 260 -1.98 -18.81 -8.14
CA GLU A 260 -1.94 -17.90 -7.01
C GLU A 260 -0.75 -16.94 -7.13
N ILE A 261 0.41 -17.44 -7.54
CA ILE A 261 1.59 -16.62 -7.83
C ILE A 261 1.27 -15.61 -8.95
N LEU A 262 0.76 -16.08 -10.09
CA LEU A 262 0.45 -15.21 -11.23
C LEU A 262 -0.58 -14.14 -10.87
N VAL A 263 -1.59 -14.43 -10.07
CA VAL A 263 -2.60 -13.43 -9.65
C VAL A 263 -2.04 -12.43 -8.66
N ARG A 264 -1.09 -12.84 -7.80
CA ARG A 264 -0.46 -11.97 -6.80
C ARG A 264 0.69 -11.12 -7.36
N MET A 265 1.22 -11.45 -8.53
CA MET A 265 2.28 -10.66 -9.15
C MET A 265 1.78 -9.25 -9.52
N PRO A 266 2.57 -8.20 -9.25
CA PRO A 266 2.17 -6.82 -9.49
C PRO A 266 2.38 -6.44 -10.97
N TRP A 267 1.59 -7.03 -11.88
CA TRP A 267 1.71 -6.84 -13.34
C TRP A 267 1.69 -5.39 -13.78
N SER A 268 0.99 -4.52 -13.03
CA SER A 268 0.92 -3.08 -13.30
C SER A 268 2.27 -2.35 -13.23
N ILE A 269 3.27 -2.91 -12.54
CA ILE A 269 4.61 -2.30 -12.42
C ILE A 269 5.32 -2.22 -13.78
N LEU A 270 5.15 -3.24 -14.63
CA LEU A 270 5.81 -3.31 -15.94
C LEU A 270 5.36 -2.19 -16.89
N PRO A 271 4.06 -2.04 -17.23
CA PRO A 271 3.61 -0.96 -18.11
C PRO A 271 3.79 0.41 -17.46
N PHE A 272 3.69 0.54 -16.13
CA PHE A 272 3.98 1.79 -15.42
C PHE A 272 5.43 2.23 -15.64
N THR A 273 6.38 1.34 -15.33
CA THR A 273 7.82 1.65 -15.45
C THR A 273 8.21 1.90 -16.90
N LEU A 274 7.70 1.09 -17.83
CA LEU A 274 7.95 1.27 -19.27
C LEU A 274 7.44 2.63 -19.78
N SER A 275 6.20 2.99 -19.44
CA SER A 275 5.61 4.28 -19.82
C SER A 275 6.43 5.45 -19.27
N MET A 276 6.89 5.35 -18.02
CA MET A 276 7.73 6.38 -17.41
C MET A 276 9.09 6.53 -18.11
N PHE A 277 9.72 5.42 -18.52
CA PHE A 277 10.93 5.49 -19.34
C PHE A 277 10.67 6.17 -20.69
N ILE A 278 9.56 5.84 -21.37
CA ILE A 278 9.19 6.45 -22.64
C ILE A 278 9.00 7.96 -22.49
N ILE A 279 8.31 8.42 -21.44
CA ILE A 279 8.09 9.85 -21.19
C ILE A 279 9.41 10.57 -20.94
N VAL A 280 10.27 10.05 -20.06
CA VAL A 280 11.56 10.70 -19.74
C VAL A 280 12.49 10.70 -20.96
N GLU A 281 12.50 9.63 -21.75
CA GLU A 281 13.28 9.58 -23.00
C GLU A 281 12.72 10.54 -24.07
N GLY A 282 11.39 10.67 -24.16
CA GLY A 282 10.75 11.66 -25.04
C GLY A 282 11.05 13.11 -24.62
N MET A 283 11.18 13.38 -23.33
CA MET A 283 11.66 14.68 -22.83
C MET A 283 13.13 14.93 -23.17
N SER A 284 13.94 13.86 -23.24
CA SER A 284 15.34 13.94 -23.67
C SER A 284 15.45 14.41 -25.11
N SER A 285 14.69 13.79 -26.02
CA SER A 285 14.75 14.12 -27.45
C SER A 285 14.24 15.52 -27.81
N THR A 286 13.44 16.13 -26.92
CA THR A 286 12.90 17.49 -27.08
C THR A 286 13.77 18.57 -26.42
N GLY A 287 14.88 18.20 -25.76
CA GLY A 287 15.87 19.14 -25.21
C GLY A 287 15.60 19.63 -23.78
N TRP A 288 14.53 19.17 -23.12
CA TRP A 288 14.20 19.56 -21.74
C TRP A 288 15.30 19.19 -20.74
N ILE A 289 15.91 18.01 -20.92
CA ILE A 289 16.98 17.52 -20.02
C ILE A 289 18.18 18.47 -20.05
N GLY A 290 18.56 18.98 -21.23
CA GLY A 290 19.66 19.93 -21.38
C GLY A 290 19.39 21.28 -20.71
N LEU A 291 18.13 21.75 -20.74
CA LEU A 291 17.71 22.95 -20.04
C LEU A 291 17.82 22.78 -18.52
N PHE A 292 17.29 21.69 -17.97
CA PHE A 292 17.37 21.40 -16.54
C PHE A 292 18.81 21.21 -16.07
N ALA A 293 19.65 20.54 -16.86
CA ALA A 293 21.08 20.38 -16.59
C ALA A 293 21.80 21.74 -16.51
N SER A 294 21.43 22.68 -17.39
CA SER A 294 21.97 24.04 -17.36
C SER A 294 21.54 24.81 -16.11
N TRP A 295 20.31 24.62 -15.63
CA TRP A 295 19.86 25.19 -14.36
C TRP A 295 20.62 24.59 -13.17
N PHE A 296 20.81 23.27 -13.14
CA PHE A 296 21.59 22.61 -12.10
C PHE A 296 23.03 23.13 -12.06
N ALA A 297 23.68 23.28 -13.23
CA ALA A 297 25.06 23.79 -13.31
C ALA A 297 25.19 25.23 -12.77
N ARG A 298 24.15 26.07 -12.92
CA ARG A 298 24.15 27.45 -12.42
C ARG A 298 23.84 27.55 -10.93
N LEU A 299 23.02 26.64 -10.41
CA LEU A 299 22.54 26.67 -9.02
C LEU A 299 23.49 25.98 -8.03
N ILE A 300 24.50 25.26 -8.52
CA ILE A 300 25.41 24.46 -7.70
C ILE A 300 26.81 25.12 -7.68
N PRO A 301 27.10 26.01 -6.71
CA PRO A 301 28.41 26.64 -6.59
C PRO A 301 29.46 25.75 -5.92
N ASN A 302 29.04 24.78 -5.10
CA ASN A 302 29.93 23.90 -4.34
C ASN A 302 29.25 22.56 -4.03
N TYR A 303 30.04 21.56 -3.60
CA TYR A 303 29.55 20.20 -3.33
C TYR A 303 28.52 20.11 -2.20
N ILE A 304 28.57 20.99 -1.20
CA ILE A 304 27.59 21.01 -0.09
C ILE A 304 26.23 21.41 -0.63
N VAL A 305 26.17 22.52 -1.38
CA VAL A 305 24.94 22.98 -2.03
C VAL A 305 24.46 21.96 -3.04
N ALA A 306 25.38 21.30 -3.78
CA ALA A 306 25.04 20.22 -4.70
C ALA A 306 24.24 19.11 -4.03
N VAL A 307 24.76 18.55 -2.93
CA VAL A 307 24.13 17.44 -2.21
C VAL A 307 22.76 17.84 -1.68
N TYR A 308 22.63 19.00 -1.02
CA TYR A 308 21.35 19.44 -0.49
C TYR A 308 20.34 19.84 -1.57
N ALA A 309 20.76 20.57 -2.60
CA ALA A 309 19.87 21.04 -3.66
C ALA A 309 19.33 19.86 -4.48
N VAL A 310 20.21 18.94 -4.90
CA VAL A 310 19.78 17.73 -5.62
C VAL A 310 18.90 16.86 -4.74
N GLY A 311 19.29 16.65 -3.48
CA GLY A 311 18.48 15.88 -2.52
C GLY A 311 17.08 16.47 -2.34
N LEU A 312 16.97 17.78 -2.12
CA LEU A 312 15.69 18.48 -1.94
C LEU A 312 14.82 18.40 -3.20
N VAL A 313 15.38 18.75 -4.36
CA VAL A 313 14.64 18.70 -5.64
C VAL A 313 14.16 17.28 -5.93
N ALA A 314 15.02 16.28 -5.74
CA ALA A 314 14.67 14.88 -5.94
C ALA A 314 13.57 14.40 -4.98
N VAL A 315 13.59 14.81 -3.70
CA VAL A 315 12.51 14.49 -2.75
C VAL A 315 11.19 15.12 -3.20
N LEU A 316 11.19 16.40 -3.59
CA LEU A 316 9.98 17.07 -4.08
C LEU A 316 9.42 16.37 -5.32
N LEU A 317 10.28 16.10 -6.30
CA LEU A 317 9.90 15.39 -7.52
C LEU A 317 9.43 13.96 -7.23
N CYS A 318 9.98 13.27 -6.22
CA CYS A 318 9.55 11.94 -5.81
C CYS A 318 8.07 11.91 -5.42
N ASN A 319 7.57 13.00 -4.83
CA ASN A 319 6.17 13.13 -4.40
C ASN A 319 5.22 13.50 -5.54
N ILE A 320 5.75 14.00 -6.66
CA ILE A 320 4.96 14.35 -7.85
C ILE A 320 4.93 13.18 -8.83
N PHE A 321 6.10 12.59 -9.13
CA PHE A 321 6.26 11.62 -10.20
C PHE A 321 6.37 10.18 -9.72
N ASN A 322 6.52 9.91 -8.41
CA ASN A 322 6.97 8.63 -7.84
C ASN A 322 8.51 8.49 -7.92
N ASN A 323 9.07 7.55 -7.15
CA ASN A 323 10.51 7.42 -6.97
C ASN A 323 11.26 6.96 -8.24
N VAL A 324 10.69 6.06 -9.04
CA VAL A 324 11.34 5.53 -10.27
C VAL A 324 11.52 6.59 -11.37
N PRO A 325 10.47 7.22 -11.92
CA PRO A 325 10.61 8.24 -12.96
C PRO A 325 11.45 9.44 -12.52
N MET A 326 11.28 9.89 -11.28
CA MET A 326 12.11 10.96 -10.72
C MET A 326 13.60 10.58 -10.77
N THR A 327 13.94 9.37 -10.33
CA THR A 327 15.33 8.89 -10.33
C THR A 327 15.92 8.90 -11.74
N ILE A 328 15.16 8.41 -12.73
CA ILE A 328 15.59 8.38 -14.13
C ILE A 328 15.80 9.82 -14.64
N LEU A 329 14.83 10.71 -14.42
CA LEU A 329 14.90 12.09 -14.86
C LEU A 329 16.13 12.81 -14.29
N VAL A 330 16.32 12.78 -12.97
CA VAL A 330 17.44 13.47 -12.32
C VAL A 330 18.77 12.82 -12.68
N ALA A 331 18.86 11.49 -12.80
CA ALA A 331 20.07 10.82 -13.27
C ALA A 331 20.46 11.27 -14.69
N ARG A 332 19.49 11.43 -15.60
CA ARG A 332 19.75 11.95 -16.95
C ARG A 332 20.19 13.41 -16.95
N ILE A 333 19.60 14.25 -16.09
CA ILE A 333 20.02 15.65 -15.92
C ILE A 333 21.48 15.72 -15.46
N LEU A 334 21.84 14.91 -14.46
CA LEU A 334 23.20 14.89 -13.90
C LEU A 334 24.24 14.24 -14.84
N LEU A 335 23.81 13.42 -15.81
CA LEU A 335 24.68 12.85 -16.85
C LEU A 335 24.80 13.72 -18.11
N HIS A 336 23.92 14.70 -18.27
CA HIS A 336 23.88 15.51 -19.48
C HIS A 336 25.16 16.37 -19.59
N PRO A 337 25.75 16.52 -20.78
CA PRO A 337 26.97 17.32 -21.00
C PRO A 337 26.92 18.72 -20.38
N ASN A 338 25.80 19.44 -20.53
CA ASN A 338 25.57 20.77 -19.93
C ASN A 338 25.80 20.83 -18.40
N PHE A 339 25.66 19.72 -17.68
CA PHE A 339 26.01 19.63 -16.26
C PHE A 339 27.37 18.96 -16.08
N ALA A 340 27.57 17.76 -16.65
CA ALA A 340 28.75 16.93 -16.41
C ALA A 340 30.07 17.58 -16.86
N ASP A 341 30.05 18.36 -17.95
CA ASP A 341 31.22 19.06 -18.49
C ASP A 341 31.33 20.50 -17.98
N SER A 342 30.43 20.90 -17.07
CA SER A 342 30.48 22.25 -16.50
C SER A 342 31.73 22.40 -15.60
N PRO A 343 32.35 23.60 -15.54
CA PRO A 343 33.55 23.83 -14.71
C PRO A 343 33.34 23.53 -13.22
N LEU A 344 32.09 23.54 -12.76
CA LEU A 344 31.69 23.31 -11.38
C LEU A 344 31.46 21.82 -11.06
N ALA A 345 31.28 20.97 -12.08
CA ALA A 345 31.03 19.54 -11.95
C ALA A 345 32.30 18.73 -11.68
N THR A 346 33.04 19.11 -10.63
CA THR A 346 34.17 18.33 -10.13
C THR A 346 33.73 16.90 -9.75
N PRO A 347 34.63 15.90 -9.74
CA PRO A 347 34.29 14.53 -9.34
C PRO A 347 33.59 14.44 -7.98
N LYS A 348 33.98 15.32 -7.04
CA LYS A 348 33.37 15.45 -5.71
C LYS A 348 31.92 15.93 -5.78
N VAL A 349 31.63 16.94 -6.60
CA VAL A 349 30.28 17.47 -6.82
C VAL A 349 29.39 16.43 -7.49
N VAL A 350 29.86 15.84 -8.59
CA VAL A 350 29.09 14.82 -9.33
C VAL A 350 28.75 13.67 -8.40
N LYS A 351 29.75 13.07 -7.74
CA LYS A 351 29.54 11.94 -6.81
C LYS A 351 28.57 12.30 -5.68
N GLY A 352 28.67 13.51 -5.13
CA GLY A 352 27.72 14.00 -4.13
C GLY A 352 26.28 14.08 -4.63
N CYS A 353 26.06 14.59 -5.84
CA CYS A 353 24.73 14.60 -6.46
C CYS A 353 24.15 13.18 -6.64
N LEU A 354 24.99 12.19 -6.96
CA LEU A 354 24.53 10.80 -7.15
C LEU A 354 24.02 10.18 -5.87
N PHE A 355 24.81 10.28 -4.80
CA PHE A 355 24.41 9.74 -3.51
C PHE A 355 23.25 10.53 -2.91
N ALA A 356 23.18 11.84 -3.14
CA ALA A 356 22.01 12.65 -2.81
C ALA A 356 20.74 12.16 -3.53
N LEU A 357 20.83 11.86 -4.83
CA LEU A 357 19.72 11.31 -5.61
C LEU A 357 19.26 9.95 -5.08
N VAL A 358 20.21 9.07 -4.74
CA VAL A 358 19.94 7.76 -4.14
C VAL A 358 19.25 7.90 -2.78
N ILE A 359 19.71 8.81 -1.93
CA ILE A 359 19.08 9.09 -0.63
C ILE A 359 17.65 9.58 -0.85
N ALA A 360 17.46 10.55 -1.75
CA ALA A 360 16.16 11.12 -2.06
C ALA A 360 15.18 10.08 -2.64
N SER A 361 15.65 9.19 -3.54
CA SER A 361 14.80 8.15 -4.14
C SER A 361 14.35 7.07 -3.15
N ASN A 362 15.12 6.84 -2.08
CA ASN A 362 14.78 5.87 -1.05
C ASN A 362 13.94 6.49 0.06
N LEU A 363 14.36 7.64 0.58
CA LEU A 363 13.72 8.27 1.74
C LEU A 363 12.57 9.19 1.34
N GLY A 364 12.69 9.93 0.23
CA GLY A 364 11.59 10.73 -0.32
C GLY A 364 10.39 9.89 -0.74
N ALA A 365 10.60 8.60 -1.01
CA ALA A 365 9.53 7.64 -1.30
C ALA A 365 8.60 7.38 -0.10
N CYS A 366 9.05 7.73 1.12
CA CYS A 366 8.31 7.54 2.37
C CYS A 366 7.57 8.81 2.84
N THR A 367 7.72 9.95 2.18
CA THR A 367 7.15 11.21 2.67
C THR A 367 5.65 11.35 2.45
N THR A 368 5.12 10.84 1.33
CA THR A 368 3.68 10.81 1.05
C THR A 368 3.24 9.38 0.72
N LEU A 369 1.92 9.18 0.65
CA LEU A 369 1.37 7.87 0.28
C LEU A 369 1.56 7.55 -1.21
N ILE A 370 1.64 8.58 -2.05
CA ILE A 370 1.67 8.49 -3.52
C ILE A 370 3.12 8.40 -4.03
N SER A 371 4.11 8.82 -3.23
CA SER A 371 5.53 8.85 -3.62
C SER A 371 6.13 7.48 -3.90
N SER A 372 5.48 6.37 -3.49
CA SER A 372 5.90 5.02 -3.82
C SER A 372 4.73 4.06 -4.00
N LEU A 373 4.92 3.08 -4.87
CA LEU A 373 3.94 1.99 -5.02
C LEU A 373 3.79 1.17 -3.72
N ALA A 374 4.87 1.05 -2.94
CA ALA A 374 4.83 0.38 -1.64
C ALA A 374 3.87 1.08 -0.67
N GLY A 375 3.83 2.42 -0.68
CA GLY A 375 2.86 3.21 0.10
C GLY A 375 1.40 2.89 -0.29
N LEU A 376 1.12 2.79 -1.58
CA LEU A 376 -0.20 2.40 -2.09
C LEU A 376 -0.57 0.95 -1.73
N MET A 377 0.39 0.03 -1.80
CA MET A 377 0.17 -1.36 -1.37
C MET A 377 -0.12 -1.44 0.12
N TRP A 378 0.60 -0.66 0.94
CA TRP A 378 0.37 -0.57 2.38
C TRP A 378 -1.02 -0.02 2.70
N ASP A 379 -1.46 1.06 2.04
CA ASP A 379 -2.82 1.60 2.20
C ASP A 379 -3.90 0.57 1.83
N SER A 380 -3.72 -0.13 0.71
CA SER A 380 -4.63 -1.19 0.27
C SER A 380 -4.75 -2.31 1.30
N VAL A 381 -3.63 -2.76 1.86
CA VAL A 381 -3.60 -3.77 2.93
C VAL A 381 -4.32 -3.27 4.19
N LEU A 382 -4.11 -2.02 4.59
CA LEU A 382 -4.79 -1.46 5.76
C LEU A 382 -6.29 -1.37 5.58
N ARG A 383 -6.76 -0.91 4.42
CA ARG A 383 -8.18 -0.85 4.09
C ARG A 383 -8.85 -2.22 4.15
N ASN A 384 -8.16 -3.27 3.69
CA ASN A 384 -8.64 -4.64 3.79
C ASN A 384 -8.80 -5.10 5.25
N LYS A 385 -7.91 -4.63 6.15
CA LYS A 385 -7.96 -4.91 7.59
C LYS A 385 -8.89 -3.96 8.37
N ARG A 386 -9.75 -3.20 7.70
CA ARG A 386 -10.67 -2.20 8.29
C ARG A 386 -9.98 -1.08 9.09
N SER A 387 -8.67 -0.88 8.88
CA SER A 387 -7.94 0.27 9.42
C SER A 387 -7.74 1.29 8.31
N ASN A 388 -8.09 2.55 8.54
CA ASN A 388 -7.92 3.60 7.53
C ASN A 388 -7.02 4.70 8.07
N VAL A 389 -5.88 4.91 7.41
CA VAL A 389 -5.01 6.05 7.65
C VAL A 389 -5.18 7.02 6.49
N GLY A 390 -5.91 8.12 6.72
CA GLY A 390 -6.08 9.15 5.70
C GLY A 390 -4.76 9.75 5.24
N PHE A 391 -4.69 10.18 3.97
CA PHE A 391 -3.51 10.79 3.33
C PHE A 391 -2.86 11.87 4.21
N TRP A 392 -3.67 12.79 4.77
CA TRP A 392 -3.18 13.89 5.60
C TRP A 392 -2.59 13.42 6.92
N ASN A 393 -3.15 12.37 7.54
CA ASN A 393 -2.60 11.80 8.76
C ASN A 393 -1.25 11.15 8.47
N PHE A 394 -1.16 10.37 7.38
CA PHE A 394 0.11 9.79 6.94
C PHE A 394 1.16 10.87 6.69
N LEU A 395 0.80 11.90 5.94
CA LEU A 395 1.69 13.01 5.61
C LEU A 395 2.17 13.74 6.86
N ARG A 396 1.27 14.04 7.80
CA ARG A 396 1.61 14.74 9.04
C ARG A 396 2.64 13.98 9.87
N TRP A 397 2.45 12.67 10.06
CA TRP A 397 3.39 11.85 10.83
C TRP A 397 4.74 11.70 10.12
N ASN A 398 4.75 11.52 8.80
CA ASN A 398 5.99 11.40 8.04
C ASN A 398 6.73 12.75 7.94
N MET A 399 6.03 13.87 7.80
CA MET A 399 6.65 15.21 7.79
C MET A 399 7.29 15.58 9.13
N ALA A 400 6.82 15.00 10.23
CA ALA A 400 7.48 15.17 11.53
C ALA A 400 8.82 14.42 11.61
N VAL A 401 9.02 13.34 10.85
CA VAL A 401 10.18 12.43 10.97
C VAL A 401 11.14 12.57 9.79
N MET A 402 10.62 12.44 8.57
CA MET A 402 11.41 12.25 7.35
C MET A 402 12.35 13.40 7.00
N PRO A 403 12.01 14.70 7.18
CA PRO A 403 12.95 15.78 6.91
C PRO A 403 14.24 15.67 7.72
N VAL A 404 14.13 15.30 9.01
CA VAL A 404 15.30 15.10 9.88
C VAL A 404 16.14 13.91 9.40
N VAL A 405 15.49 12.81 9.03
CA VAL A 405 16.17 11.62 8.51
C VAL A 405 16.91 11.92 7.20
N ILE A 406 16.26 12.61 6.26
CA ILE A 406 16.85 12.98 4.96
C ILE A 406 18.02 13.93 5.16
N ILE A 407 17.86 14.99 5.95
CA ILE A 407 18.93 15.96 6.23
C ILE A 407 20.12 15.25 6.90
N SER A 408 19.86 14.33 7.84
CA SER A 408 20.93 13.56 8.50
C SER A 408 21.71 12.71 7.51
N ALA A 409 21.03 12.03 6.58
CA ALA A 409 21.67 11.19 5.57
C ALA A 409 22.51 12.02 4.59
N LEU A 410 21.97 13.14 4.10
CA LEU A 410 22.67 14.06 3.21
C LEU A 410 23.89 14.70 3.90
N SER A 411 23.76 15.04 5.19
CA SER A 411 24.87 15.55 6.00
C SER A 411 26.01 14.55 6.08
N VAL A 412 25.72 13.26 6.28
CA VAL A 412 26.76 12.23 6.33
C VAL A 412 27.48 12.11 4.99
N VAL A 413 26.77 12.15 3.86
CA VAL A 413 27.43 12.17 2.54
C VAL A 413 28.37 13.37 2.39
N ILE A 414 27.96 14.56 2.86
CA ILE A 414 28.83 15.74 2.85
C ILE A 414 30.09 15.51 3.68
N VAL A 415 29.95 14.93 4.88
CA VAL A 415 31.09 14.59 5.74
C VAL A 415 32.00 13.57 5.07
N GLU A 416 31.45 12.49 4.51
CA GLU A 416 32.22 11.47 3.77
C GLU A 416 32.99 12.09 2.60
N LEU A 417 32.34 12.94 1.80
CA LEU A 417 32.98 13.66 0.71
C LEU A 417 34.10 14.58 1.22
N THR A 418 33.95 15.18 2.39
CA THR A 418 34.97 16.07 3.00
C THR A 418 36.19 15.31 3.49
N VAL A 419 36.00 14.08 3.99
CA VAL A 419 37.08 13.26 4.54
C VAL A 419 37.82 12.49 3.44
N ILE A 420 37.11 12.02 2.41
CA ILE A 420 37.67 11.15 1.37
C ILE A 420 38.32 11.94 0.22
N TYR A 421 37.79 13.13 -0.10
CA TYR A 421 38.33 14.05 -1.13
C TYR A 421 38.84 15.33 -0.48
#